data_AF-A0A397EBE5-F1
#
_entry.id   AF-A0A397EBE5-F1
#
_cell.length_a   1.000
_cell.length_b   1.000
_cell.length_c   1.000
_cell.angle_alpha   90.00
_cell.angle_beta   90.00
_cell.angle_gamma   90.00
#
_symmetry.space_group_name_H-M   'P 1'
#
loop_
_entity.id
_entity.type
_entity.pdbx_description
1 polymer ?
#
loop_
_entity_poly.entity_id
_entity_poly.type
_entity_poly.pdbx_seq_one_letter_code
_entity_poly.pdbx_strand_id
1 'polypeptide(L)'
;MKGVVVEVQIPRFAVDDGTGVVWIDIQSLIKSNPSLNVRMGEYVMIIGPVLGSLGVPEPSPERIQAHQVIPLAAKDVHRECLWFLEVIEYWNHAVRTRPIEIDG
;
A
#
# COMPACT_ATOMS: atom_id res chain seq x y z
N MET A 1 -1.22 2.78 -0.67
CA MET A 1 0.01 2.44 -1.43
C MET A 1 -0.40 1.92 -2.80
N LYS A 2 0.37 2.17 -3.85
CA LYS A 2 0.24 1.51 -5.15
C LYS A 2 1.57 0.89 -5.55
N GLY A 3 1.57 -0.29 -6.15
CA GLY A 3 2.80 -1.00 -6.53
C GLY A 3 2.54 -2.30 -7.29
N VAL A 4 3.61 -2.93 -7.76
CA VAL A 4 3.58 -4.20 -8.49
C VAL A 4 3.72 -5.37 -7.51
N VAL A 5 2.89 -6.40 -7.67
CA VAL A 5 3.01 -7.64 -6.89
C VAL A 5 4.26 -8.40 -7.33
N VAL A 6 5.24 -8.54 -6.45
CA VAL A 6 6.53 -9.20 -6.73
C VAL A 6 6.65 -10.58 -6.09
N GLU A 7 5.76 -10.95 -5.18
CA GLU A 7 5.71 -12.29 -4.58
C GLU A 7 4.32 -12.57 -4.00
N VAL A 8 3.84 -13.81 -4.09
CA VAL A 8 2.53 -14.23 -3.51
C VAL A 8 2.73 -15.45 -2.61
N GLN A 9 2.39 -15.30 -1.32
CA GLN A 9 2.44 -16.33 -0.28
C GLN A 9 1.19 -16.25 0.60
N ILE A 10 0.05 -16.77 0.13
CA ILE A 10 -1.26 -16.63 0.80
C ILE A 10 -1.18 -17.04 2.30
N PRO A 11 -1.69 -16.20 3.24
CA PRO A 11 -2.54 -15.02 3.04
C PRO A 11 -1.77 -13.70 2.94
N ARG A 12 -0.57 -13.71 2.36
CA ARG A 12 0.28 -12.54 2.18
C ARG A 12 0.78 -12.41 0.75
N PHE A 13 1.21 -11.23 0.39
CA PHE A 13 1.93 -10.96 -0.85
C PHE A 13 2.88 -9.78 -0.65
N ALA A 14 3.92 -9.68 -1.45
CA ALA A 14 4.87 -8.59 -1.42
C ALA A 14 4.63 -7.63 -2.59
N VAL A 15 4.76 -6.34 -2.34
CA VAL A 15 4.54 -5.27 -3.31
C VAL A 15 5.78 -4.38 -3.38
N ASP A 16 6.24 -4.12 -4.59
CA ASP A 16 7.28 -3.14 -4.89
C ASP A 16 6.63 -1.86 -5.45
N ASP A 17 6.88 -0.71 -4.83
CA ASP A 17 6.39 0.60 -5.30
C ASP A 17 7.47 1.47 -5.97
N GLY A 18 8.66 0.92 -6.20
CA GLY A 18 9.83 1.63 -6.72
C GLY A 18 10.71 2.28 -5.65
N THR A 19 10.30 2.26 -4.37
CA THR A 19 11.11 2.75 -3.24
C THR A 19 11.54 1.63 -2.30
N GLY A 20 10.83 0.51 -2.32
CA GLY A 20 11.13 -0.68 -1.54
C GLY A 20 10.03 -1.72 -1.66
N VAL A 21 10.22 -2.84 -0.97
CA VAL A 21 9.26 -3.95 -0.94
C VAL A 21 8.57 -4.01 0.41
N VAL A 22 7.23 -4.04 0.40
CA VAL A 22 6.39 -4.11 1.60
C VAL A 22 5.53 -5.36 1.57
N TRP A 23 5.40 -6.02 2.72
CA TRP A 23 4.53 -7.18 2.88
C TRP A 23 3.09 -6.75 3.19
N ILE A 24 2.15 -7.32 2.45
CA ILE A 24 0.71 -7.08 2.61
C ILE A 24 0.06 -8.32 3.19
N ASP A 25 -0.64 -8.17 4.32
CA ASP A 25 -1.42 -9.22 4.95
C ASP A 25 -2.90 -9.08 4.56
N ILE A 26 -3.47 -10.11 3.93
CA ILE A 26 -4.86 -10.18 3.49
C ILE A 26 -5.68 -11.21 4.28
N GLN A 27 -5.20 -11.66 5.44
CA GLN A 27 -5.90 -12.70 6.21
C GLN A 27 -7.34 -12.32 6.57
N SER A 28 -7.59 -11.06 6.95
CA SER A 28 -8.95 -10.58 7.22
C SER A 28 -9.78 -10.43 5.94
N LEU A 29 -9.14 -10.03 4.83
CA LEU A 29 -9.81 -9.75 3.57
C LEU A 29 -10.24 -11.02 2.84
N ILE A 30 -9.44 -12.09 2.87
CA ILE A 30 -9.83 -13.38 2.27
C ILE A 30 -11.06 -13.96 2.99
N LYS A 31 -11.19 -13.75 4.30
CA LYS A 31 -12.36 -14.22 5.06
C LYS A 31 -13.65 -13.54 4.61
N SER A 32 -13.60 -12.23 4.30
CA SER A 32 -14.77 -11.47 3.84
C SER A 32 -14.99 -11.54 2.32
N ASN A 33 -13.94 -11.79 1.55
CA ASN A 33 -13.98 -11.95 0.11
C ASN A 33 -13.14 -13.16 -0.35
N PRO A 34 -13.72 -14.38 -0.32
CA PRO A 34 -13.03 -15.60 -0.75
C PRO A 34 -12.62 -15.62 -2.23
N SER A 35 -13.20 -14.72 -3.05
CA SER A 35 -12.89 -14.60 -4.47
C SER A 35 -11.69 -13.71 -4.77
N LEU A 36 -11.11 -13.06 -3.74
CA LEU A 36 -9.91 -12.26 -3.90
C LEU A 36 -8.77 -13.12 -4.45
N ASN A 37 -8.30 -12.75 -5.64
CA ASN A 37 -7.17 -13.38 -6.29
C ASN A 37 -6.15 -12.29 -6.65
N VAL A 38 -4.93 -12.45 -6.16
CA VAL A 38 -3.81 -11.54 -6.41
C VAL A 38 -2.73 -12.33 -7.12
N ARG A 39 -2.24 -11.81 -8.26
CA ARG A 39 -1.23 -12.49 -9.08
C ARG A 39 0.05 -11.67 -9.16
N MET A 40 1.17 -12.36 -9.25
CA MET A 40 2.46 -11.72 -9.53
C MET A 40 2.39 -10.91 -10.83
N GLY A 41 3.01 -9.73 -10.82
CA GLY A 41 3.01 -8.77 -11.92
C GLY A 41 1.77 -7.88 -11.99
N GLU A 42 0.74 -8.08 -11.16
CA GLU A 42 -0.39 -7.16 -11.11
C GLU A 42 0.01 -5.84 -10.45
N TYR A 43 -0.31 -4.72 -11.10
CA TYR A 43 -0.25 -3.41 -10.47
C TYR A 43 -1.51 -3.21 -9.63
N VAL A 44 -1.34 -2.95 -8.34
CA VAL A 44 -2.43 -2.95 -7.36
C VAL A 44 -2.37 -1.71 -6.49
N MET A 45 -3.54 -1.24 -6.04
CA MET A 45 -3.67 -0.29 -4.95
C MET A 45 -4.08 -1.03 -3.68
N ILE A 46 -3.34 -0.78 -2.60
CA ILE A 46 -3.57 -1.36 -1.27
C ILE A 46 -3.98 -0.24 -0.32
N ILE A 47 -5.06 -0.50 0.43
CA ILE A 47 -5.52 0.36 1.51
C ILE A 47 -5.63 -0.47 2.79
N GLY A 48 -4.98 0.01 3.84
CA GLY A 48 -4.88 -0.67 5.13
C GLY A 48 -3.94 0.07 6.08
N PRO A 49 -4.06 -0.15 7.40
CA PRO A 49 -3.10 0.36 8.37
C PRO A 49 -1.73 -0.29 8.18
N VAL A 50 -0.67 0.51 8.37
CA VAL A 50 0.69 0.01 8.54
C VAL A 50 0.81 -0.62 9.91
N LEU A 51 1.25 -1.87 9.94
CA LEU A 51 1.67 -2.61 11.11
C LEU A 51 3.20 -2.63 11.13
N GLY A 52 3.79 -1.84 12.02
CA GLY A 52 5.22 -1.76 12.26
C GLY A 52 5.51 -1.80 13.77
N SER A 53 6.74 -2.17 14.13
CA SER A 53 7.20 -2.38 15.51
C SER A 53 7.20 -1.08 16.34
N LEU A 54 6.03 -0.64 16.79
CA LEU A 54 5.96 0.25 17.94
C LEU A 54 6.19 -0.61 19.20
N GLY A 55 7.45 -0.78 19.56
CA GLY A 55 7.86 -1.29 20.87
C GLY A 55 8.33 -2.76 20.96
N VAL A 56 8.61 -3.44 19.85
CA VAL A 56 9.16 -4.82 19.87
C VAL A 56 10.66 -4.82 19.52
N PRO A 57 11.53 -5.46 20.31
CA PRO A 57 12.98 -5.42 20.13
C PRO A 57 13.51 -6.11 18.86
N GLU A 58 12.66 -6.85 18.13
CA GLU A 58 13.01 -7.49 16.86
C GLU A 58 12.48 -6.68 15.67
N PRO A 59 13.26 -6.49 14.59
CA PRO A 59 12.83 -5.78 13.40
C PRO A 59 11.82 -6.64 12.64
N SER A 60 10.55 -6.59 13.03
CA SER A 60 9.50 -7.09 12.15
C SER A 60 9.46 -6.17 10.91
N PRO A 61 9.59 -6.71 9.69
CA PRO A 61 9.49 -5.89 8.49
C PRO A 61 8.12 -5.22 8.49
N GLU A 62 8.08 -3.92 8.18
CA GLU A 62 6.83 -3.17 8.08
C GLU A 62 5.85 -3.91 7.17
N ARG A 63 4.63 -4.09 7.66
CA ARG A 63 3.56 -4.77 6.92
C ARG A 63 2.35 -3.88 6.83
N ILE A 64 1.48 -4.12 5.86
CA ILE A 64 0.18 -3.48 5.78
C ILE A 64 -0.88 -4.55 5.98
N GLN A 65 -1.79 -4.35 6.94
CA GLN A 65 -2.98 -5.20 7.03
C GLN A 65 -4.04 -4.66 6.08
N ALA A 66 -4.19 -5.28 4.91
CA ALA A 66 -5.08 -4.77 3.89
C ALA A 66 -6.54 -4.98 4.27
N HIS A 67 -7.32 -3.90 4.19
CA HIS A 67 -8.78 -3.98 4.18
C HIS A 67 -9.34 -3.91 2.75
N GLN A 68 -8.56 -3.40 1.79
CA GLN A 68 -8.91 -3.36 0.37
C GLN A 68 -7.66 -3.56 -0.49
N VAL A 69 -7.84 -4.37 -1.54
CA VAL A 69 -6.86 -4.56 -2.62
C VAL A 69 -7.60 -4.36 -3.94
N ILE A 70 -7.12 -3.43 -4.75
CA ILE A 70 -7.77 -3.01 -5.99
C ILE A 70 -6.79 -3.22 -7.15
N PRO A 71 -7.06 -4.17 -8.06
CA PRO A 71 -6.28 -4.32 -9.29
C PRO A 71 -6.42 -3.06 -10.15
N LEU A 72 -5.30 -2.42 -10.43
CA LEU A 72 -5.20 -1.30 -11.36
C LEU A 72 -4.82 -1.89 -12.72
N ALA A 73 -5.83 -2.41 -13.43
CA ALA A 73 -5.61 -3.08 -14.72
C ALA A 73 -4.71 -2.24 -15.66
N ALA A 74 -3.78 -2.90 -16.32
CA ALA A 74 -2.77 -2.33 -17.22
C ALA A 74 -3.31 -1.61 -18.48
N LYS A 75 -4.62 -1.32 -18.55
CA LYS A 75 -5.22 -0.56 -19.66
C LYS A 75 -4.72 0.89 -19.72
N ASP A 76 -4.26 1.43 -18.59
CA ASP A 76 -3.64 2.75 -18.51
C ASP A 76 -2.20 2.61 -18.02
N VAL A 77 -1.26 2.36 -18.96
CA VAL A 77 0.19 2.20 -18.70
C VAL A 77 0.78 3.37 -17.88
N HIS A 78 0.14 4.54 -17.90
CA HIS A 78 0.59 5.73 -17.19
C HIS A 78 0.30 5.74 -15.67
N ARG A 79 -0.54 4.84 -15.14
CA ARG A 79 -0.94 4.88 -13.72
C ARG A 79 0.22 4.65 -12.76
N GLU A 80 1.20 3.85 -13.16
CA GLU A 80 2.39 3.59 -12.36
C GLU A 80 3.27 4.83 -12.23
N CYS A 81 3.56 5.50 -13.35
CA CYS A 81 4.34 6.74 -13.34
C CYS A 81 3.64 7.89 -12.59
N LEU A 82 2.31 7.94 -12.65
CA LEU A 82 1.52 8.96 -11.95
C LEU A 82 1.57 8.80 -10.43
N TRP A 83 1.69 7.58 -9.91
CA TRP A 83 1.70 7.33 -8.46
C TRP A 83 2.80 8.13 -7.75
N PHE A 84 4.00 8.16 -8.30
CA PHE A 84 5.11 8.91 -7.72
C PHE A 84 4.82 10.42 -7.63
N LEU A 85 4.20 10.98 -8.67
CA LEU A 85 3.80 12.39 -8.70
C LEU A 85 2.69 12.70 -7.68
N GLU A 86 1.69 11.82 -7.59
CA GLU A 86 0.61 11.93 -6.59
C GLU A 86 1.18 11.95 -5.16
N VAL A 87 2.17 11.11 -4.86
CA VAL A 87 2.83 11.07 -3.54
C VAL A 87 3.58 12.37 -3.27
N ILE A 88 4.37 12.87 -4.22
CA ILE A 88 5.10 14.14 -4.06
C ILE A 88 4.13 15.30 -3.81
N GLU A 89 3.05 15.38 -4.59
CA GLU A 89 2.03 16.41 -4.45
C GLU A 89 1.40 16.36 -3.05
N TYR A 90 1.03 15.17 -2.57
CA TYR A 90 0.49 14.98 -1.23
C TYR A 90 1.44 15.51 -0.14
N TRP A 91 2.73 15.16 -0.20
CA TRP A 91 3.70 15.63 0.79
C TRP A 91 3.89 17.15 0.76
N ASN A 92 3.85 17.76 -0.42
CA ASN A 92 3.97 19.21 -0.56
C ASN A 92 2.73 19.97 -0.06
N HIS A 93 1.53 19.42 -0.26
CA HIS A 93 0.28 20.13 0.01
C HIS A 93 -0.40 19.76 1.32
N ALA A 94 -0.26 18.53 1.81
CA ALA A 94 -0.99 18.06 2.99
C ALA A 94 -0.10 17.98 4.24
N VAL A 95 1.19 17.69 4.06
CA VAL A 95 2.11 17.48 5.20
C VAL A 95 2.99 18.70 5.48
N ARG A 96 3.35 19.47 4.44
CA ARG A 96 4.19 20.67 4.58
C ARG A 96 3.42 21.96 4.88
N THR A 97 2.10 21.99 4.68
CA THR A 97 1.27 23.12 5.09
C THR A 97 1.09 23.09 6.62
N ARG A 98 1.50 24.16 7.29
CA ARG A 98 1.28 24.32 8.75
C ARG A 98 -0.21 24.18 9.07
N PRO A 99 -0.57 23.67 10.27
CA PRO A 99 -1.95 23.70 10.73
C PRO A 99 -2.48 25.14 10.67
N ILE A 100 -3.72 25.31 10.20
CA ILE A 100 -4.44 26.57 10.35
C ILE A 100 -4.65 26.76 11.86
N GLU A 101 -3.91 27.69 12.47
CA GLU A 101 -4.21 28.17 13.81
C GLU A 101 -5.55 28.92 13.70
N ILE A 102 -6.59 28.34 14.29
CA ILE A 102 -7.86 29.05 14.48
C ILE A 102 -7.67 29.84 15.78
N ASP A 103 -7.28 31.11 15.64
CA ASP A 103 -7.25 32.04 16.77
C ASP A 103 -8.66 32.15 17.36
N GLY A 104 -8.75 31.87 18.67
CA GLY A 104 -9.98 31.97 19.47
C GLY A 104 -10.26 33.38 19.98
#